data_AF-C0GDD3-F1
#
_entry.id   AF-C0GDD3-F1
#
_cell.length_a   1.000
_cell.length_b   1.000
_cell.length_c   1.000
_cell.angle_alpha   90.00
_cell.angle_beta   90.00
_cell.angle_gamma   90.00
#
_symmetry.space_group_name_H-M   'P 1'
#
loop_
_entity.id
_entity.type
_entity.pdbx_description
1 polymer ?
#
loop_
_entity_poly.entity_id
_entity_poly.type
_entity_poly.pdbx_seq_one_letter_code
_entity_poly.pdbx_strand_id
1 'polypeptide(L)'
;MDKWIILLGILLVLLVIVLKIAYNWPRIKRFIREIVDSIGTGGKVDEIIAAAGYAYDAEQDIFYTTMYAWQRNFGYCRLYDEAAAPLNLIIDCEPIYFDYAGKRWMIEFWKGQYAMATGCEVGVYNTTGPDLNIPGVFNGTFYHVVPDEDLMDITVTLIKDERALFTRSGLHWWQTGFILGEFSQPWELSVDITIELLDYEMRRAFVKGLVEAGYHDDEILRRGNYVSLRFAQPRTPQPYTRNPITDGVIQQKNKLLCDIYQDIVKTRSWSEAGLSSRLKLIKQHSPELYIALRNFGRNRQLYEKYSIIKRYL
;
A
#
# COMPACT_ATOMS: atom_id res chain seq x y z
N MET A 1 25.54 40.63 -6.81
CA MET A 1 26.63 39.97 -6.05
C MET A 1 26.09 38.82 -5.18
N ASP A 2 24.82 38.90 -4.76
CA ASP A 2 24.22 38.01 -3.77
C ASP A 2 23.88 36.59 -4.26
N LYS A 3 23.56 36.42 -5.55
CA LYS A 3 23.22 35.09 -6.11
C LYS A 3 24.40 34.11 -6.08
N TRP A 4 25.63 34.60 -6.27
CA TRP A 4 26.84 33.78 -6.23
C TRP A 4 27.21 33.36 -4.81
N ILE A 5 26.96 34.23 -3.82
CA ILE A 5 27.18 33.92 -2.40
C ILE A 5 26.21 32.83 -1.92
N ILE A 6 24.94 32.90 -2.32
CA ILE A 6 23.94 31.87 -2.01
C ILE A 6 24.30 30.54 -2.69
N LEU A 7 24.73 30.56 -3.95
CA LEU A 7 25.13 29.36 -4.69
C LEU A 7 26.37 28.69 -4.05
N LEU A 8 27.36 29.48 -3.64
CA LEU A 8 28.54 29.02 -2.89
C LEU A 8 28.16 28.41 -1.55
N GLY A 9 27.19 29.01 -0.83
CA GLY A 9 26.67 28.46 0.42
C GLY A 9 26.02 27.08 0.24
N ILE A 10 25.18 26.91 -0.79
CA ILE A 10 24.53 25.63 -1.11
C ILE A 10 25.57 24.57 -1.48
N LEU A 11 26.54 24.92 -2.34
CA LEU A 11 27.63 24.02 -2.73
C LEU A 11 28.48 23.57 -1.52
N LEU A 12 28.75 24.49 -0.58
CA LEU A 12 29.47 24.17 0.64
C LEU A 12 28.70 23.20 1.54
N VAL A 13 27.38 23.40 1.70
CA VAL A 13 26.51 22.49 2.47
C VAL A 13 26.44 21.11 1.82
N LEU A 14 26.26 21.03 0.50
CA LEU A 14 26.26 19.77 -0.23
C LEU A 14 27.61 19.05 -0.10
N LEU A 15 28.73 19.77 -0.18
CA LEU A 15 30.06 19.22 0.02
C LEU A 15 30.23 18.65 1.44
N VAL A 16 29.78 19.35 2.48
CA VAL A 16 29.84 18.86 3.87
C VAL A 16 28.99 17.59 4.04
N ILE A 17 27.82 17.51 3.40
CA ILE A 17 26.97 16.32 3.42
C ILE A 17 27.68 15.15 2.72
N VAL A 18 28.22 15.36 1.52
CA VAL A 18 28.97 14.35 0.76
C VAL A 18 30.19 13.87 1.54
N LEU A 19 30.95 14.77 2.16
CA LEU A 19 32.12 14.43 2.98
C LEU A 19 31.72 13.64 4.24
N LYS A 20 30.61 13.99 4.90
CA LYS A 20 30.09 13.20 6.05
C LYS A 20 29.64 11.81 5.63
N ILE A 21 28.98 11.69 4.47
CA ILE A 21 28.56 10.39 3.92
C ILE A 21 29.79 9.56 3.56
N ALA A 22 30.77 10.14 2.85
CA ALA A 22 32.01 9.47 2.45
C ALA A 22 32.85 9.05 3.67
N TYR A 23 32.98 9.92 4.67
CA TYR A 23 33.70 9.63 5.91
C TYR A 23 33.04 8.50 6.72
N ASN A 24 31.70 8.49 6.78
CA ASN A 24 30.96 7.44 7.47
C ASN A 24 30.73 6.19 6.61
N TRP A 25 31.05 6.22 5.31
CA TRP A 25 30.79 5.14 4.36
C TRP A 25 31.41 3.80 4.78
N PRO A 26 32.65 3.72 5.30
CA PRO A 26 33.22 2.46 5.77
C PRO A 26 32.50 1.93 7.02
N ARG A 27 32.05 2.82 7.90
CA ARG A 27 31.28 2.49 9.11
C ARG A 27 29.87 2.00 8.76
N ILE A 28 29.22 2.67 7.82
CA ILE A 28 27.91 2.29 7.26
C ILE A 28 28.04 0.96 6.52
N LYS A 29 29.07 0.76 5.69
CA LYS A 29 29.34 -0.54 5.03
C LYS A 29 29.57 -1.66 6.02
N ARG A 30 30.30 -1.41 7.12
CA ARG A 30 30.52 -2.41 8.17
C ARG A 30 29.24 -2.70 8.95
N PHE A 31 28.43 -1.70 9.29
CA PHE A 31 27.12 -1.89 9.92
C PHE A 31 26.14 -2.64 9.01
N ILE A 32 26.13 -2.32 7.71
CA ILE A 32 25.38 -3.07 6.69
C ILE A 32 25.90 -4.51 6.62
N ARG A 33 27.22 -4.73 6.62
CA ARG A 33 27.82 -6.07 6.60
C ARG A 33 27.50 -6.86 7.88
N GLU A 34 27.58 -6.26 9.06
CA GLU A 34 27.20 -6.87 10.35
C GLU A 34 25.69 -7.18 10.39
N ILE A 35 24.84 -6.34 9.78
CA ILE A 35 23.42 -6.63 9.58
C ILE A 35 23.25 -7.80 8.60
N VAL A 36 23.93 -7.79 7.46
CA VAL A 36 23.86 -8.85 6.44
C VAL A 36 24.36 -10.19 6.99
N ASP A 37 25.41 -10.19 7.82
CA ASP A 37 26.02 -11.35 8.46
C ASP A 37 25.20 -11.85 9.66
N SER A 38 24.53 -10.96 10.41
CA SER A 38 23.55 -11.35 11.44
C SER A 38 22.20 -11.79 10.86
N ILE A 39 21.97 -11.59 9.56
CA ILE A 39 20.83 -12.13 8.78
C ILE A 39 21.15 -13.56 8.28
N GLY A 40 21.81 -14.33 9.15
CA GLY A 40 22.30 -15.69 8.93
C GLY A 40 21.64 -16.73 9.82
N THR A 41 20.32 -16.93 9.69
CA THR A 41 19.70 -18.27 9.71
C THR A 41 18.48 -18.22 8.80
N GLY A 42 18.38 -19.16 7.86
CA GLY A 42 17.30 -19.21 6.89
C GLY A 42 15.98 -19.61 7.53
N GLY A 43 15.22 -18.63 8.02
CA GLY A 43 13.76 -18.77 8.05
C GLY A 43 13.29 -18.91 6.60
N LYS A 44 12.35 -19.83 6.34
CA LYS A 44 11.73 -19.95 5.01
C LYS A 44 11.18 -18.57 4.66
N VAL A 45 11.41 -18.08 3.44
CA VAL A 45 10.92 -16.78 2.94
C VAL A 45 9.45 -16.53 3.36
N ASP A 46 8.66 -17.60 3.37
CA ASP A 46 7.27 -17.65 3.83
C ASP A 46 7.06 -17.17 5.27
N GLU A 47 7.98 -17.45 6.20
CA GLU A 47 7.92 -16.97 7.59
C GLU A 47 8.12 -15.46 7.69
N ILE A 48 8.99 -14.88 6.85
CA ILE A 48 9.24 -13.43 6.82
C ILE A 48 8.02 -12.70 6.26
N ILE A 49 7.41 -13.26 5.22
CA ILE A 49 6.18 -12.78 4.57
C ILE A 49 5.00 -12.89 5.54
N ALA A 50 4.83 -14.04 6.19
CA ALA A 50 3.80 -14.26 7.21
C ALA A 50 3.95 -13.31 8.41
N ALA A 51 5.18 -13.10 8.90
CA ALA A 51 5.45 -12.15 9.98
C ALA A 51 5.16 -10.69 9.58
N ALA A 52 5.15 -10.37 8.28
CA ALA A 52 4.71 -9.08 7.78
C ALA A 52 3.18 -8.98 7.64
N GLY A 53 2.43 -10.08 7.82
CA GLY A 53 0.98 -10.14 7.66
C GLY A 53 0.53 -10.47 6.23
N TYR A 54 1.43 -11.06 5.42
CA TYR A 54 1.17 -11.40 4.04
C TYR A 54 1.36 -12.90 3.80
N ALA A 55 0.92 -13.35 2.63
CA ALA A 55 1.21 -14.63 2.01
C ALA A 55 1.55 -14.41 0.53
N TYR A 56 2.00 -15.46 -0.15
CA TYR A 56 2.39 -15.41 -1.55
C TYR A 56 1.64 -16.47 -2.35
N ASP A 57 1.05 -16.04 -3.46
CA ASP A 57 0.37 -16.86 -4.45
C ASP A 57 1.32 -17.07 -5.63
N ALA A 58 1.82 -18.30 -5.77
CA ALA A 58 2.80 -18.65 -6.79
C ALA A 58 2.19 -18.81 -8.19
N GLU A 59 0.88 -19.02 -8.31
CA GLU A 59 0.20 -19.17 -9.59
C GLU A 59 0.08 -17.83 -10.31
N GLN A 60 -0.28 -16.79 -9.56
CA GLN A 60 -0.44 -15.43 -10.07
C GLN A 60 0.81 -14.55 -9.86
N ASP A 61 1.82 -15.05 -9.15
CA ASP A 61 3.03 -14.31 -8.75
C ASP A 61 2.74 -13.02 -7.95
N ILE A 62 1.87 -13.13 -6.93
CA ILE A 62 1.45 -11.98 -6.11
C ILE A 62 1.62 -12.21 -4.62
N PHE A 63 1.84 -11.11 -3.89
CA PHE A 63 1.68 -11.06 -2.45
C PHE A 63 0.27 -10.61 -2.11
N TYR A 64 -0.29 -11.11 -1.01
CA TYR A 64 -1.61 -10.72 -0.53
C TYR A 64 -1.67 -10.81 1.00
N THR A 65 -2.60 -10.12 1.64
CA THR A 65 -2.75 -10.14 3.09
C THR A 65 -3.47 -11.41 3.57
N THR A 66 -3.19 -11.84 4.80
CA THR A 66 -3.92 -12.94 5.44
C THR A 66 -5.07 -12.42 6.28
N MET A 67 -6.13 -13.24 6.45
CA MET A 67 -7.33 -12.88 7.24
C MET A 67 -6.99 -12.33 8.63
N TYR A 68 -6.06 -12.97 9.33
CA TYR A 68 -5.67 -12.66 10.70
C TYR A 68 -4.31 -11.97 10.78
N ALA A 69 -3.96 -11.18 9.76
CA ALA A 69 -2.77 -10.35 9.78
C ALA A 69 -2.80 -9.36 10.96
N TRP A 70 -1.64 -9.02 11.52
CA TRP A 70 -1.55 -8.15 12.70
C TRP A 70 -2.16 -6.76 12.47
N GLN A 71 -2.20 -6.29 11.20
CA GLN A 71 -2.86 -5.08 10.73
C GLN A 71 -4.34 -5.01 11.13
N ARG A 72 -5.00 -6.16 11.30
CA ARG A 72 -6.40 -6.25 11.75
C ARG A 72 -6.66 -5.55 13.08
N ASN A 73 -5.64 -5.38 13.91
CA ASN A 73 -5.74 -4.77 15.25
C ASN A 73 -5.67 -3.23 15.26
N PHE A 74 -5.55 -2.58 14.08
CA PHE A 74 -5.18 -1.16 13.99
C PHE A 74 -6.25 -0.26 13.38
N GLY A 75 -7.40 -0.83 12.98
CA GLY A 75 -8.51 -0.09 12.36
C GLY A 75 -8.07 0.74 11.14
N TYR A 76 -8.80 1.80 10.85
CA TYR A 76 -8.48 2.73 9.77
C TYR A 76 -8.98 4.14 10.06
N CYS A 77 -8.23 5.13 9.57
CA CYS A 77 -8.66 6.52 9.50
C CYS A 77 -7.87 7.25 8.41
N ARG A 78 -8.39 8.38 7.95
CA ARG A 78 -7.78 9.19 6.87
C ARG A 78 -6.30 9.55 7.11
N LEU A 79 -5.86 9.63 8.37
CA LEU A 79 -4.45 9.89 8.70
C LEU A 79 -3.49 8.82 8.15
N TYR A 80 -3.95 7.59 7.92
CA TYR A 80 -3.14 6.54 7.31
C TYR A 80 -2.89 6.85 5.83
N ASP A 81 -3.91 7.29 5.07
CA ASP A 81 -3.71 7.73 3.68
C ASP A 81 -2.77 8.94 3.61
N GLU A 82 -2.91 9.89 4.53
CA GLU A 82 -2.00 11.05 4.60
C GLU A 82 -0.55 10.64 4.85
N ALA A 83 -0.30 9.51 5.50
CA ALA A 83 1.04 9.00 5.75
C ALA A 83 1.59 8.11 4.62
N ALA A 84 0.80 7.81 3.58
CA ALA A 84 1.15 6.85 2.53
C ALA A 84 2.35 7.32 1.69
N ALA A 85 2.29 8.52 1.10
CA ALA A 85 3.36 9.00 0.21
C ALA A 85 4.74 9.09 0.89
N PRO A 86 4.88 9.66 2.12
CA PRO A 86 6.15 9.62 2.86
C PRO A 86 6.74 8.21 3.06
N LEU A 87 5.91 7.17 3.02
CA LEU A 87 6.30 5.76 3.14
C LEU A 87 6.51 5.08 1.78
N ASN A 88 6.66 5.87 0.71
CA ASN A 88 6.84 5.44 -0.69
C ASN A 88 5.61 4.77 -1.31
N LEU A 89 4.42 5.04 -0.77
CA LEU A 89 3.15 4.55 -1.31
C LEU A 89 2.48 5.68 -2.11
N ILE A 90 2.52 5.57 -3.44
CA ILE A 90 1.84 6.49 -4.35
C ILE A 90 0.61 5.78 -4.86
N ILE A 91 -0.49 5.94 -4.12
CA ILE A 91 -1.73 5.17 -4.29
C ILE A 91 -2.93 6.09 -4.31
N ASP A 92 -3.84 5.87 -5.24
CA ASP A 92 -5.13 6.55 -5.24
C ASP A 92 -6.01 5.92 -4.17
N CYS A 93 -6.60 6.74 -3.30
CA CYS A 93 -7.50 6.34 -2.23
C CYS A 93 -8.94 6.74 -2.59
N GLU A 94 -9.90 5.84 -2.40
CA GLU A 94 -11.31 6.11 -2.72
C GLU A 94 -12.23 5.58 -1.59
N PRO A 95 -12.40 6.35 -0.51
CA PRO A 95 -13.28 5.96 0.59
C PRO A 95 -14.75 6.19 0.22
N ILE A 96 -15.57 5.16 0.41
CA ILE A 96 -17.01 5.20 0.23
C ILE A 96 -17.69 5.09 1.59
N TYR A 97 -18.25 6.22 2.04
CA TYR A 97 -18.94 6.32 3.33
C TYR A 97 -20.43 6.07 3.18
N PHE A 98 -21.03 5.35 4.13
CA PHE A 98 -22.47 5.12 4.18
C PHE A 98 -22.92 4.68 5.58
N ASP A 99 -24.20 4.85 5.90
CA ASP A 99 -24.79 4.40 7.16
C ASP A 99 -25.63 3.14 6.94
N TYR A 100 -25.42 2.13 7.78
CA TYR A 100 -26.18 0.89 7.73
C TYR A 100 -26.26 0.22 9.10
N ALA A 101 -27.46 -0.27 9.46
CA ALA A 101 -27.75 -0.95 10.72
C ALA A 101 -27.28 -0.17 11.98
N GLY A 102 -27.41 1.17 11.95
CA GLY A 102 -27.02 2.04 13.06
C GLY A 102 -25.50 2.21 13.23
N LYS A 103 -24.69 1.74 12.28
CA LYS A 103 -23.23 1.95 12.24
C LYS A 103 -22.87 2.86 11.07
N ARG A 104 -21.77 3.59 11.22
CA ARG A 104 -21.09 4.31 10.14
C ARG A 104 -20.12 3.36 9.48
N TRP A 105 -20.25 3.15 8.17
CA TRP A 105 -19.40 2.26 7.39
C TRP A 105 -18.48 3.04 6.47
N MET A 106 -17.35 2.42 6.17
CA MET A 106 -16.42 2.84 5.13
C MET A 106 -15.94 1.59 4.41
N ILE A 107 -16.19 1.54 3.11
CA ILE A 107 -15.47 0.63 2.21
C ILE A 107 -14.53 1.50 1.41
N GLU A 108 -13.23 1.23 1.46
CA GLU A 108 -12.23 2.05 0.77
C GLU A 108 -11.45 1.22 -0.23
N PHE A 109 -11.21 1.82 -1.39
CA PHE A 109 -10.43 1.23 -2.47
C PHE A 109 -9.08 1.91 -2.59
N TRP A 110 -8.04 1.11 -2.84
CA TRP A 110 -6.72 1.63 -3.14
C TRP A 110 -6.15 0.99 -4.40
N LYS A 111 -5.42 1.77 -5.20
CA LYS A 111 -4.61 1.27 -6.32
C LYS A 111 -3.38 2.14 -6.52
N GLY A 112 -2.25 1.54 -6.91
CA GLY A 112 -1.06 2.33 -7.23
C GLY A 112 0.25 1.59 -7.00
N GLN A 113 1.28 2.37 -6.69
CA GLN A 113 2.63 1.89 -6.44
C GLN A 113 2.94 1.86 -4.95
N TYR A 114 3.16 0.65 -4.43
CA TYR A 114 3.54 0.31 -3.08
C TYR A 114 5.04 0.08 -3.01
N ALA A 115 5.83 1.15 -3.02
CA ALA A 115 7.28 1.09 -3.15
C ALA A 115 7.73 0.29 -4.38
N MET A 116 8.16 -0.97 -4.20
CA MET A 116 8.60 -1.85 -5.29
C MET A 116 7.50 -2.75 -5.84
N ALA A 117 6.26 -2.62 -5.38
CA ALA A 117 5.16 -3.41 -5.91
C ALA A 117 4.08 -2.51 -6.50
N THR A 118 3.43 -2.97 -7.57
CA THR A 118 2.15 -2.43 -8.01
C THR A 118 1.03 -3.26 -7.37
N GLY A 119 -0.08 -2.65 -7.01
CA GLY A 119 -1.16 -3.40 -6.37
C GLY A 119 -2.48 -2.67 -6.25
N CYS A 120 -3.43 -3.36 -5.64
CA CYS A 120 -4.70 -2.79 -5.21
C CYS A 120 -5.20 -3.46 -3.92
N GLU A 121 -6.12 -2.75 -3.26
CA GLU A 121 -6.71 -3.15 -2.01
C GLU A 121 -8.18 -2.71 -1.95
N VAL A 122 -9.00 -3.48 -1.24
CA VAL A 122 -10.36 -3.11 -0.84
C VAL A 122 -10.54 -3.46 0.62
N GLY A 123 -10.79 -2.47 1.46
CA GLY A 123 -10.93 -2.62 2.91
C GLY A 123 -12.33 -2.26 3.39
N VAL A 124 -12.83 -3.00 4.37
CA VAL A 124 -14.18 -2.86 4.93
C VAL A 124 -14.07 -2.56 6.42
N TYR A 125 -14.66 -1.45 6.84
CA TYR A 125 -14.57 -0.96 8.21
C TYR A 125 -15.91 -0.37 8.66
N ASN A 126 -16.16 -0.39 9.96
CA ASN A 126 -17.31 0.27 10.55
C ASN A 126 -17.02 0.84 11.94
N THR A 127 -17.89 1.71 12.42
CA THR A 127 -17.81 2.24 13.78
C THR A 127 -19.18 2.69 14.29
N THR A 128 -19.36 2.59 15.60
CA THR A 128 -20.45 3.26 16.35
C THR A 128 -19.90 4.37 17.25
N GLY A 129 -18.58 4.52 17.32
CA GLY A 129 -17.91 5.51 18.16
C GLY A 129 -18.07 6.93 17.61
N PRO A 130 -17.84 7.96 18.45
CA PRO A 130 -17.80 9.34 18.01
C PRO A 130 -16.56 9.62 17.14
N ASP A 131 -16.49 10.82 16.55
CA ASP A 131 -15.27 11.26 15.89
C ASP A 131 -14.14 11.45 16.91
N LEU A 132 -12.94 11.06 16.50
CA LEU A 132 -11.74 11.32 17.28
C LEU A 132 -11.31 12.76 17.08
N ASN A 133 -10.99 13.42 18.19
CA ASN A 133 -10.34 14.72 18.18
C ASN A 133 -9.01 14.63 18.94
N ILE A 134 -7.92 14.52 18.20
CA ILE A 134 -6.55 14.56 18.67
C ILE A 134 -5.96 15.92 18.28
N PRO A 135 -5.88 16.88 19.24
CA PRO A 135 -5.50 18.25 18.95
C PRO A 135 -4.20 18.36 18.15
N GLY A 136 -4.26 19.04 17.00
CA GLY A 136 -3.11 19.26 16.12
C GLY A 136 -2.62 18.03 15.34
N VAL A 137 -3.29 16.88 15.45
CA VAL A 137 -2.87 15.62 14.82
C VAL A 137 -3.95 15.04 13.90
N PHE A 138 -5.17 14.89 14.40
CA PHE A 138 -6.26 14.25 13.67
C PHE A 138 -7.60 14.68 14.23
N ASN A 139 -8.52 15.07 13.34
CA ASN A 139 -9.92 15.25 13.67
C ASN A 139 -10.75 14.52 12.62
N GLY A 140 -11.49 13.50 13.02
CA GLY A 140 -12.34 12.72 12.13
C GLY A 140 -12.68 11.33 12.65
N THR A 141 -13.39 10.58 11.82
CA THR A 141 -13.85 9.24 12.18
C THR A 141 -12.69 8.24 12.22
N PHE A 142 -12.66 7.43 13.27
CA PHE A 142 -11.87 6.20 13.29
C PHE A 142 -12.79 5.00 13.09
N TYR A 143 -12.45 4.16 12.12
CA TYR A 143 -13.17 2.96 11.79
C TYR A 143 -12.44 1.72 12.32
N HIS A 144 -13.19 0.78 12.88
CA HIS A 144 -12.67 -0.52 13.28
C HIS A 144 -12.78 -1.51 12.13
N VAL A 145 -11.86 -2.48 12.09
CA VAL A 145 -12.01 -3.63 11.19
C VAL A 145 -13.28 -4.39 11.54
N VAL A 146 -14.03 -4.81 10.53
CA VAL A 146 -15.26 -5.56 10.73
C VAL A 146 -15.02 -6.91 11.42
N PRO A 147 -15.95 -7.36 12.27
CA PRO A 147 -15.90 -8.70 12.86
C PRO A 147 -16.12 -9.79 11.79
N ASP A 148 -15.89 -11.05 12.15
CA ASP A 148 -15.96 -12.18 11.21
C ASP A 148 -17.36 -12.34 10.60
N GLU A 149 -18.42 -12.02 11.35
CA GLU A 149 -19.81 -12.05 10.85
C GLU A 149 -20.14 -10.96 9.82
N ASP A 150 -19.35 -9.89 9.76
CA ASP A 150 -19.54 -8.73 8.88
C ASP A 150 -18.55 -8.76 7.68
N LEU A 151 -17.82 -9.87 7.47
CA LEU A 151 -16.95 -10.05 6.30
C LEU A 151 -17.77 -10.08 5.00
N MET A 152 -17.18 -9.60 3.91
CA MET A 152 -17.84 -9.54 2.61
C MET A 152 -17.07 -10.36 1.58
N ASP A 153 -17.77 -11.00 0.65
CA ASP A 153 -17.10 -11.58 -0.52
C ASP A 153 -16.68 -10.45 -1.44
N ILE A 154 -15.37 -10.29 -1.62
CA ILE A 154 -14.77 -9.22 -2.39
C ILE A 154 -13.96 -9.85 -3.51
N THR A 155 -14.33 -9.53 -4.74
CA THR A 155 -13.54 -9.80 -5.94
C THR A 155 -12.87 -8.52 -6.43
N VAL A 156 -11.57 -8.58 -6.67
CA VAL A 156 -10.78 -7.51 -7.28
C VAL A 156 -9.96 -8.03 -8.45
N THR A 157 -9.96 -7.30 -9.56
CA THR A 157 -9.06 -7.53 -10.69
C THR A 157 -8.27 -6.26 -10.95
N LEU A 158 -6.96 -6.29 -10.73
CA LEU A 158 -6.08 -5.18 -11.08
C LEU A 158 -5.77 -5.23 -12.57
N ILE A 159 -5.96 -4.10 -13.25
CA ILE A 159 -5.74 -3.95 -14.69
C ILE A 159 -4.73 -2.83 -14.89
N LYS A 160 -3.75 -3.06 -15.76
CA LYS A 160 -2.78 -2.05 -16.21
C LYS A 160 -2.81 -1.96 -17.71
N ASP A 161 -3.05 -0.77 -18.26
CA ASP A 161 -3.12 -0.53 -19.71
C ASP A 161 -3.98 -1.59 -20.42
N GLU A 162 -5.21 -1.81 -19.93
CA GLU A 162 -6.19 -2.79 -20.41
C GLU A 162 -5.83 -4.28 -20.22
N ARG A 163 -4.62 -4.59 -19.72
CA ARG A 163 -4.21 -5.95 -19.38
C ARG A 163 -4.51 -6.27 -17.92
N ALA A 164 -5.31 -7.30 -17.68
CA ALA A 164 -5.48 -7.86 -16.34
C ALA A 164 -4.14 -8.39 -15.81
N LEU A 165 -3.74 -7.94 -14.63
CA LEU A 165 -2.51 -8.35 -13.95
C LEU A 165 -2.75 -9.55 -13.03
N PHE A 166 -3.79 -9.50 -12.20
CA PHE A 166 -4.20 -10.61 -11.34
C PHE A 166 -5.69 -10.47 -10.96
N THR A 167 -6.28 -11.55 -10.45
CA THR A 167 -7.61 -11.53 -9.82
C THR A 167 -7.59 -12.21 -8.46
N ARG A 168 -8.26 -11.61 -7.49
CA ARG A 168 -8.43 -12.15 -6.15
C ARG A 168 -9.91 -12.12 -5.78
N SER A 169 -10.40 -13.20 -5.18
CA SER A 169 -11.76 -13.31 -4.66
C SER A 169 -11.74 -13.98 -3.31
N GLY A 170 -12.63 -13.56 -2.41
CA GLY A 170 -12.88 -14.27 -1.18
C GLY A 170 -13.58 -13.42 -0.13
N LEU A 171 -14.14 -14.12 0.87
CA LEU A 171 -14.69 -13.53 2.07
C LEU A 171 -13.57 -12.87 2.89
N HIS A 172 -13.53 -11.53 2.96
CA HIS A 172 -12.48 -10.80 3.64
C HIS A 172 -12.93 -9.41 4.12
N TRP A 173 -12.20 -8.86 5.09
CA TRP A 173 -12.31 -7.45 5.50
C TRP A 173 -11.32 -6.54 4.73
N TRP A 174 -10.37 -7.13 4.01
CA TRP A 174 -9.23 -6.46 3.39
C TRP A 174 -8.67 -7.34 2.28
N GLN A 175 -9.27 -7.24 1.10
CA GLN A 175 -8.83 -8.00 -0.06
C GLN A 175 -7.71 -7.25 -0.76
N THR A 176 -6.53 -7.85 -0.85
CA THR A 176 -5.34 -7.21 -1.42
C THR A 176 -4.62 -8.08 -2.45
N GLY A 177 -3.79 -7.45 -3.27
CA GLY A 177 -2.87 -8.13 -4.17
C GLY A 177 -1.75 -7.20 -4.65
N PHE A 178 -0.52 -7.70 -4.70
CA PHE A 178 0.67 -6.92 -5.04
C PHE A 178 1.65 -7.73 -5.91
N ILE A 179 2.01 -7.20 -7.08
CA ILE A 179 3.06 -7.76 -7.94
C ILE A 179 4.37 -7.06 -7.62
N LEU A 180 5.37 -7.84 -7.25
CA LEU A 180 6.69 -7.32 -6.91
C LEU A 180 7.54 -7.04 -8.15
N GLY A 181 8.21 -5.89 -8.16
CA GLY A 181 9.14 -5.48 -9.22
C GLY A 181 8.47 -4.92 -10.46
N GLU A 182 7.15 -4.82 -10.48
CA GLU A 182 6.39 -4.13 -11.52
C GLU A 182 6.22 -2.66 -11.09
N PHE A 183 6.64 -1.74 -11.97
CA PHE A 183 6.43 -0.31 -11.77
C PHE A 183 5.17 0.13 -12.50
N SER A 184 4.31 0.90 -11.83
CA SER A 184 3.13 1.51 -12.42
C SER A 184 2.96 2.94 -11.94
N GLN A 185 2.38 3.77 -12.79
CA GLN A 185 1.78 5.02 -12.39
C GLN A 185 0.31 4.79 -12.01
N PRO A 186 -0.25 5.52 -11.02
CA PRO A 186 -1.65 5.31 -10.61
C PRO A 186 -2.66 5.43 -11.76
N TRP A 187 -2.41 6.32 -12.72
CA TRP A 187 -3.29 6.54 -13.89
C TRP A 187 -3.20 5.44 -14.96
N GLU A 188 -2.17 4.58 -14.92
CA GLU A 188 -2.07 3.39 -15.79
C GLU A 188 -2.95 2.25 -15.26
N LEU A 189 -3.42 2.35 -14.01
CA LEU A 189 -4.12 1.30 -13.29
C LEU A 189 -5.62 1.57 -13.19
N SER A 190 -6.39 0.50 -13.32
CA SER A 190 -7.79 0.45 -12.89
C SER A 190 -8.06 -0.85 -12.14
N VAL A 191 -9.10 -0.87 -11.32
CA VAL A 191 -9.51 -2.07 -10.57
C VAL A 191 -10.97 -2.35 -10.85
N ASP A 192 -11.28 -3.55 -11.32
CA ASP A 192 -12.65 -4.04 -11.35
C ASP A 192 -12.96 -4.63 -9.98
N ILE A 193 -14.01 -4.13 -9.35
CA ILE A 193 -14.38 -4.47 -7.98
C ILE A 193 -15.79 -5.05 -8.01
N THR A 194 -15.99 -6.19 -7.36
CA THR A 194 -17.32 -6.75 -7.07
C THR A 194 -17.38 -7.11 -5.60
N ILE A 195 -18.44 -6.67 -4.92
CA ILE A 195 -18.64 -6.92 -3.49
C ILE A 195 -20.03 -7.50 -3.29
N GLU A 196 -20.13 -8.61 -2.56
CA GLU A 196 -21.39 -9.09 -2.00
C GLU A 196 -21.65 -8.40 -0.66
N LEU A 197 -22.67 -7.54 -0.59
CA LEU A 197 -23.06 -6.86 0.63
C LEU A 197 -23.91 -7.80 1.52
N LEU A 198 -23.94 -7.52 2.83
CA LEU A 198 -24.61 -8.37 3.82
C LEU A 198 -26.10 -8.60 3.50
N ASP A 199 -26.78 -7.54 3.05
CA ASP A 199 -28.15 -7.62 2.59
C ASP A 199 -28.48 -6.51 1.57
N TYR A 200 -29.73 -6.54 1.12
CA TYR A 200 -30.28 -5.58 0.16
C TYR A 200 -30.26 -4.13 0.69
N GLU A 201 -30.47 -3.90 1.98
CA GLU A 201 -30.49 -2.56 2.56
C GLU A 201 -29.06 -1.99 2.64
N MET A 202 -28.08 -2.81 3.02
CA MET A 202 -26.67 -2.43 2.98
C MET A 202 -26.23 -2.09 1.55
N ARG A 203 -26.63 -2.91 0.58
CA ARG A 203 -26.37 -2.64 -0.84
C ARG A 203 -26.93 -1.28 -1.26
N ARG A 204 -28.16 -0.94 -0.86
CA ARG A 204 -28.75 0.37 -1.15
C ARG A 204 -27.97 1.51 -0.50
N ALA A 205 -27.57 1.36 0.76
CA ALA A 205 -26.77 2.35 1.47
C ALA A 205 -25.40 2.55 0.81
N PHE A 206 -24.74 1.46 0.42
CA PHE A 206 -23.44 1.51 -0.27
C PHE A 206 -23.54 2.17 -1.65
N VAL A 207 -24.56 1.83 -2.46
CA VAL A 207 -24.80 2.51 -3.75
C VAL A 207 -25.05 4.00 -3.56
N LYS A 208 -25.78 4.40 -2.50
CA LYS A 208 -25.94 5.82 -2.17
C LYS A 208 -24.60 6.48 -1.86
N GLY A 209 -23.74 5.82 -1.08
CA GLY A 209 -22.38 6.28 -0.79
C GLY A 209 -21.52 6.43 -2.06
N LEU A 210 -21.62 5.51 -3.02
CA LEU A 210 -20.94 5.61 -4.32
C LEU A 210 -21.41 6.85 -5.10
N VAL A 211 -22.72 7.08 -5.16
CA VAL A 211 -23.28 8.26 -5.84
C VAL A 211 -22.84 9.56 -5.15
N GLU A 212 -22.82 9.59 -3.82
CA GLU A 212 -22.33 10.73 -3.03
C GLU A 212 -20.83 10.99 -3.24
N ALA A 213 -20.04 9.94 -3.45
CA ALA A 213 -18.63 10.05 -3.81
C ALA A 213 -18.42 10.59 -5.24
N GLY A 214 -19.43 10.50 -6.11
CA GLY A 214 -19.42 11.06 -7.45
C GLY A 214 -19.48 10.04 -8.60
N TYR A 215 -19.81 8.77 -8.31
CA TYR A 215 -20.09 7.78 -9.36
C TYR A 215 -21.48 7.96 -9.94
N HIS A 216 -21.63 7.75 -11.25
CA HIS A 216 -22.92 7.74 -11.90
C HIS A 216 -23.61 6.37 -11.81
N ASP A 217 -24.94 6.35 -11.88
CA ASP A 217 -25.74 5.13 -11.70
C ASP A 217 -25.47 4.08 -12.80
N ASP A 218 -25.08 4.50 -14.00
CA ASP A 218 -24.70 3.65 -15.13
C ASP A 218 -23.30 3.03 -14.99
N GLU A 219 -22.45 3.58 -14.12
CA GLU A 219 -21.15 2.99 -13.75
C GLU A 219 -21.31 1.87 -12.70
N ILE A 220 -22.50 1.73 -12.09
CA ILE A 220 -22.76 0.85 -10.95
C ILE A 220 -23.69 -0.30 -11.34
N LEU A 221 -23.12 -1.49 -11.48
CA LEU A 221 -23.88 -2.71 -11.74
C LEU A 221 -24.39 -3.32 -10.44
N ARG A 222 -25.65 -3.75 -10.44
CA ARG A 222 -26.36 -4.27 -9.26
C ARG A 222 -27.02 -5.61 -9.60
N ARG A 223 -26.75 -6.65 -8.81
CA ARG A 223 -27.41 -7.97 -8.97
C ARG A 223 -27.57 -8.63 -7.61
N GLY A 224 -28.80 -8.85 -7.15
CA GLY A 224 -29.02 -9.36 -5.79
C GLY A 224 -28.37 -8.43 -4.76
N ASN A 225 -27.51 -8.96 -3.89
CA ASN A 225 -26.71 -8.16 -2.95
C ASN A 225 -25.35 -7.71 -3.53
N TYR A 226 -25.03 -8.08 -4.77
CA TYR A 226 -23.76 -7.69 -5.41
C TYR A 226 -23.81 -6.28 -5.96
N VAL A 227 -22.70 -5.55 -5.78
CA VAL A 227 -22.37 -4.31 -6.47
C VAL A 227 -21.05 -4.52 -7.21
N SER A 228 -21.02 -4.14 -8.49
CA SER A 228 -19.79 -4.13 -9.29
C SER A 228 -19.56 -2.76 -9.92
N LEU A 229 -18.29 -2.33 -9.95
CA LEU A 229 -17.85 -1.08 -10.55
C LEU A 229 -16.37 -1.15 -10.97
N ARG A 230 -15.94 -0.19 -11.79
CA ARG A 230 -14.53 0.01 -12.15
C ARG A 230 -13.98 1.26 -11.47
N PHE A 231 -12.96 1.09 -10.65
CA PHE A 231 -12.18 2.18 -10.06
C PHE A 231 -10.98 2.51 -10.95
N ALA A 232 -11.12 3.50 -11.84
CA ALA A 232 -10.05 3.97 -12.72
C ALA A 232 -9.51 5.35 -12.31
N GLN A 233 -10.40 6.29 -12.02
CA GLN A 233 -10.07 7.63 -11.52
C GLN A 233 -10.77 7.86 -10.19
N PRO A 234 -10.08 8.38 -9.16
CA PRO A 234 -10.73 8.72 -7.91
C PRO A 234 -11.74 9.84 -8.09
N ARG A 235 -12.91 9.68 -7.48
CA ARG A 235 -13.97 10.71 -7.42
C ARG A 235 -13.86 11.51 -6.14
N THR A 236 -13.16 10.98 -5.14
CA THR A 236 -12.91 11.64 -3.86
C THR A 236 -11.57 12.39 -3.82
N PRO A 237 -11.43 13.42 -2.97
CA PRO A 237 -10.17 14.12 -2.77
C PRO A 237 -9.05 13.17 -2.31
N GLN A 238 -7.91 13.23 -3.01
CA GLN A 238 -6.72 12.48 -2.65
C GLN A 238 -6.03 13.06 -1.40
N PRO A 239 -5.23 12.26 -0.67
CA PRO A 239 -4.48 12.74 0.48
C PRO A 239 -3.63 13.96 0.15
N TYR A 240 -3.44 14.90 1.08
CA TYR A 240 -2.65 16.12 0.83
C TYR A 240 -1.19 15.80 0.50
N THR A 241 -0.70 14.65 0.95
CA THR A 241 0.65 14.18 0.62
C THR A 241 0.79 13.66 -0.82
N ARG A 242 -0.32 13.42 -1.53
CA ARG A 242 -0.37 13.19 -2.97
C ARG A 242 -0.33 14.53 -3.70
N ASN A 243 0.83 14.91 -4.22
CA ASN A 243 0.98 16.07 -5.08
C ASN A 243 2.03 15.81 -6.17
N PRO A 244 1.99 16.53 -7.32
CA PRO A 244 2.85 16.21 -8.45
C PRO A 244 4.35 16.20 -8.15
N ILE A 245 4.81 17.01 -7.19
CA ILE A 245 6.22 17.12 -6.82
C ILE A 245 6.65 15.90 -5.98
N THR A 246 5.91 15.61 -4.90
CA THR A 246 6.21 14.46 -4.02
C THR A 246 6.04 13.15 -4.79
N ASP A 247 4.95 13.01 -5.52
CA ASP A 247 4.66 11.84 -6.36
C ASP A 247 5.79 11.62 -7.37
N GLY A 248 6.25 12.67 -8.06
CA GLY A 248 7.35 12.56 -9.02
C GLY A 248 8.66 12.07 -8.41
N VAL A 249 9.08 12.63 -7.27
CA VAL A 249 10.32 12.22 -6.60
C VAL A 249 10.24 10.79 -6.08
N ILE A 250 9.11 10.43 -5.45
CA ILE A 250 8.90 9.10 -4.88
C ILE A 250 8.79 8.06 -6.01
N GLN A 251 8.05 8.37 -7.09
CA GLN A 251 7.91 7.47 -8.23
C GLN A 251 9.23 7.27 -8.98
N GLN A 252 10.10 8.27 -9.08
CA GLN A 252 11.45 8.07 -9.64
C GLN A 252 12.25 7.06 -8.82
N LYS A 253 12.18 7.15 -7.49
CA LYS A 253 12.81 6.19 -6.59
C LYS A 253 12.17 4.80 -6.74
N ASN A 254 10.85 4.69 -6.74
CA ASN A 254 10.13 3.43 -6.90
C ASN A 254 10.47 2.77 -8.24
N LYS A 255 10.47 3.55 -9.33
CA LYS A 255 10.86 3.09 -10.66
C LYS A 255 12.28 2.56 -10.68
N LEU A 256 13.25 3.30 -10.11
CA LEU A 256 14.64 2.85 -10.03
C LEU A 256 14.76 1.51 -9.30
N LEU A 257 14.03 1.32 -8.20
CA LEU A 257 14.05 0.06 -7.46
C LEU A 257 13.44 -1.09 -8.25
N CYS A 258 12.34 -0.85 -8.98
CA CYS A 258 11.74 -1.83 -9.89
C CYS A 258 12.69 -2.16 -11.05
N ASP A 259 13.33 -1.16 -11.67
CA ASP A 259 14.28 -1.35 -12.76
C ASP A 259 15.47 -2.22 -12.30
N ILE A 260 16.06 -1.94 -11.13
CA ILE A 260 17.15 -2.76 -10.56
C ILE A 260 16.66 -4.18 -10.28
N TYR A 261 15.46 -4.35 -9.72
CA TYR A 261 14.87 -5.68 -9.50
C TYR A 261 14.75 -6.45 -10.83
N GLN A 262 14.20 -5.81 -11.87
CA GLN A 262 13.97 -6.41 -13.17
C GLN A 262 15.28 -6.74 -13.87
N ASP A 263 16.29 -5.88 -13.79
CA ASP A 263 17.62 -6.14 -14.35
C ASP A 263 18.25 -7.38 -13.71
N ILE A 264 18.17 -7.49 -12.38
CA ILE A 264 18.71 -8.64 -11.64
C ILE A 264 17.99 -9.95 -12.04
N VAL A 265 16.67 -9.92 -12.19
CA VAL A 265 15.85 -11.11 -12.48
C VAL A 265 15.89 -11.51 -13.97
N LYS A 266 15.83 -10.55 -14.91
CA LYS A 266 15.74 -10.81 -16.36
C LYS A 266 17.08 -11.11 -17.02
N THR A 267 18.16 -10.41 -16.65
CA THR A 267 19.46 -10.54 -17.33
C THR A 267 20.12 -11.92 -17.15
N ARG A 268 19.59 -12.75 -16.26
CA ARG A 268 20.25 -13.98 -15.81
C ARG A 268 19.54 -15.26 -16.26
N SER A 269 18.52 -15.19 -17.11
CA SER A 269 17.82 -16.36 -17.68
C SER A 269 17.19 -17.31 -16.64
N TRP A 270 16.68 -16.75 -15.53
CA TRP A 270 15.99 -17.49 -14.47
C TRP A 270 14.55 -16.98 -14.25
N SER A 271 13.89 -16.49 -15.31
CA SER A 271 12.48 -16.05 -15.26
C SER A 271 11.51 -17.16 -14.83
N GLU A 272 11.96 -18.41 -14.83
CA GLU A 272 11.21 -19.59 -14.35
C GLU A 272 11.48 -19.93 -12.87
N ALA A 273 12.38 -19.20 -12.20
CA ALA A 273 12.74 -19.49 -10.82
C ALA A 273 11.74 -18.84 -9.86
N GLY A 274 11.06 -19.67 -9.05
CA GLY A 274 10.08 -19.21 -8.05
C GLY A 274 10.64 -18.17 -7.07
N LEU A 275 9.74 -17.49 -6.34
CA LEU A 275 10.06 -16.35 -5.46
C LEU A 275 11.34 -16.53 -4.60
N SER A 276 11.51 -17.69 -3.98
CA SER A 276 12.67 -18.00 -3.15
C SER A 276 14.01 -17.85 -3.88
N SER A 277 14.08 -18.25 -5.15
CA SER A 277 15.29 -18.12 -5.97
C SER A 277 15.56 -16.67 -6.34
N ARG A 278 14.52 -15.90 -6.72
CA ARG A 278 14.64 -14.46 -6.99
C ARG A 278 15.14 -13.70 -5.76
N LEU A 279 14.60 -13.97 -4.57
CA LEU A 279 15.04 -13.33 -3.33
C LEU A 279 16.48 -13.68 -2.93
N LYS A 280 16.92 -14.93 -3.13
CA LYS A 280 18.32 -15.33 -2.92
C LYS A 280 19.26 -14.55 -3.84
N LEU A 281 18.88 -14.39 -5.10
CA LEU A 281 19.67 -13.71 -6.11
C LEU A 281 19.79 -12.21 -5.79
N ILE A 282 18.67 -11.58 -5.40
CA ILE A 282 18.67 -10.20 -4.93
C ILE A 282 19.54 -10.05 -3.68
N LYS A 283 19.44 -10.96 -2.70
CA LYS A 283 20.32 -10.95 -1.51
C LYS A 283 21.81 -11.00 -1.88
N GLN A 284 22.17 -11.78 -2.90
CA GLN A 284 23.55 -11.93 -3.35
C GLN A 284 24.07 -10.71 -4.12
N HIS A 285 23.24 -10.13 -4.99
CA HIS A 285 23.68 -9.11 -5.95
C HIS A 285 23.37 -7.67 -5.53
N SER A 286 22.35 -7.46 -4.70
CA SER A 286 22.02 -6.17 -4.11
C SER A 286 21.44 -6.35 -2.69
N PRO A 287 22.31 -6.48 -1.67
CA PRO A 287 21.89 -6.56 -0.27
C PRO A 287 21.01 -5.38 0.16
N GLU A 288 21.24 -4.19 -0.40
CA GLU A 288 20.46 -2.99 -0.14
C GLU A 288 19.01 -3.14 -0.65
N LEU A 289 18.84 -3.66 -1.87
CA LEU A 289 17.51 -3.96 -2.43
C LEU A 289 16.81 -5.05 -1.63
N TYR A 290 17.54 -6.08 -1.17
CA TYR A 290 17.00 -7.11 -0.29
C TYR A 290 16.52 -6.55 1.06
N ILE A 291 17.22 -5.57 1.64
CA ILE A 291 16.78 -4.87 2.85
C ILE A 291 15.50 -4.06 2.56
N ALA A 292 15.45 -3.35 1.43
CA ALA A 292 14.25 -2.63 1.02
C ALA A 292 13.05 -3.58 0.84
N LEU A 293 13.26 -4.76 0.26
CA LEU A 293 12.25 -5.82 0.12
C LEU A 293 11.80 -6.39 1.46
N ARG A 294 12.68 -6.49 2.45
CA ARG A 294 12.28 -6.96 3.79
C ARG A 294 11.41 -5.94 4.52
N ASN A 295 11.57 -4.66 4.19
CA ASN A 295 10.74 -3.59 4.74
C ASN A 295 9.40 -3.45 3.99
N PHE A 296 9.27 -4.02 2.78
CA PHE A 296 8.01 -4.15 2.06
C PHE A 296 6.97 -4.87 2.92
N GLY A 297 5.77 -4.29 3.03
CA GLY A 297 4.69 -4.79 3.88
C GLY A 297 4.88 -4.56 5.39
N ARG A 298 6.10 -4.23 5.85
CA ARG A 298 6.41 -3.93 7.26
C ARG A 298 6.38 -2.43 7.54
N ASN A 299 5.42 -1.72 6.97
CA ASN A 299 5.16 -0.31 7.30
C ASN A 299 4.58 -0.16 8.70
N ARG A 300 5.20 -0.76 9.73
CA ARG A 300 4.90 -0.52 11.15
C ARG A 300 4.94 0.97 11.46
N GLN A 301 5.75 1.74 10.73
CA GLN A 301 5.80 3.19 10.79
C GLN A 301 4.45 3.86 10.46
N LEU A 302 3.65 3.29 9.56
CA LEU A 302 2.28 3.75 9.30
C LEU A 302 1.44 3.67 10.59
N TYR A 303 1.64 2.59 11.34
CA TYR A 303 0.96 2.28 12.59
C TYR A 303 1.68 2.80 13.84
N GLU A 304 2.85 3.46 13.74
CA GLU A 304 3.47 4.12 14.90
C GLU A 304 2.55 5.21 15.44
N LYS A 305 1.83 5.90 14.54
CA LYS A 305 0.79 6.87 14.89
C LYS A 305 -0.40 6.24 15.60
N TYR A 306 -0.66 4.93 15.42
CA TYR A 306 -1.72 4.24 16.16
C TYR A 306 -1.49 4.27 17.66
N SER A 307 -0.24 4.25 18.13
CA SER A 307 0.04 4.36 19.58
C SER A 307 -0.45 5.67 20.19
N ILE A 308 -0.53 6.74 19.37
CA ILE A 308 -1.10 8.03 19.74
C ILE A 308 -2.63 7.93 19.68
N ILE A 309 -3.18 7.40 18.58
CA ILE A 309 -4.63 7.25 18.35
C ILE A 309 -5.28 6.38 19.45
N LYS A 310 -4.66 5.25 19.81
CA LYS A 310 -5.14 4.30 20.80
C LYS A 310 -5.42 4.92 22.17
N ARG A 311 -4.81 6.05 22.51
CA ARG A 311 -5.08 6.76 23.77
C ARG A 311 -6.43 7.48 23.78
N TYR A 312 -7.06 7.62 22.63
CA TYR A 312 -8.31 8.35 22.40
C TYR A 312 -9.45 7.44 21.90
N LEU A 313 -9.17 6.15 21.66
CA LEU A 313 -10.14 5.09 21.36
C LEU A 313 -10.70 4.51 22.65
#